data_AF-A0A8S3JGV4-F1
#
_entry.id   AF-A0A8S3JGV4-F1
#
_cell.length_a   1.000
_cell.length_b   1.000
_cell.length_c   1.000
_cell.angle_alpha   90.00
_cell.angle_beta   90.00
_cell.angle_gamma   90.00
#
_symmetry.space_group_name_H-M   'P 1'
#
loop_
_entity.id
_entity.type
_entity.pdbx_description
1 polymer ?
#
loop_
_entity_poly.entity_id
_entity_poly.type
_entity_poly.pdbx_seq_one_letter_code
_entity_poly.pdbx_strand_id
1 'polypeptide(L)'
;MHATTQKIQLNVYIKPQGTDGWAFGGNFDNRWLYAQMNIRSPNQPWQGVFEAHILVQNPDASVALDDVSITRGLCPSLGDCTFETDLCGWQNNDIDADMDWLVGTGIHSLGTGPQFDHTTNTAQGKYLMIETSIPTKPGDRARLRSLIFDGTNGDAKCFRFWFHMYGDSIGTLNVYVFDGAYKRIWSLSGNRGDNWYE
;
A
#
# COMPACT_ATOMS: atom_id res chain seq x y z
N MET A 1 -32.99 18.26 -2.86
CA MET A 1 -32.82 17.43 -1.65
C MET A 1 -31.83 16.34 -1.99
N HIS A 2 -30.57 16.50 -1.59
CA HIS A 2 -29.53 15.48 -1.81
C HIS A 2 -29.67 14.40 -0.74
N ALA A 3 -30.02 13.17 -1.14
CA ALA A 3 -30.05 12.02 -0.26
C ALA A 3 -28.61 11.54 -0.03
N THR A 4 -28.16 11.62 1.23
CA THR A 4 -26.84 11.17 1.65
C THR A 4 -26.88 9.68 2.01
N THR A 5 -25.92 8.95 1.41
CA THR A 5 -25.18 7.80 1.95
C THR A 5 -25.88 6.46 2.17
N GLN A 6 -25.69 5.55 1.21
CA GLN A 6 -25.57 4.11 1.46
C GLN A 6 -24.31 3.87 2.32
N LYS A 7 -24.45 3.24 3.49
CA LYS A 7 -23.32 2.83 4.32
C LYS A 7 -23.52 1.38 4.74
N ILE A 8 -22.64 0.51 4.30
CA ILE A 8 -22.36 -0.74 5.01
C ILE A 8 -21.27 -0.41 6.03
N GLN A 9 -21.40 -0.97 7.24
CA GLN A 9 -20.38 -0.86 8.27
C GLN A 9 -19.77 -2.23 8.51
N LEU A 10 -18.43 -2.30 8.46
CA LEU A 10 -17.68 -3.48 8.87
C LEU A 10 -16.98 -3.18 10.20
N ASN A 11 -17.23 -4.04 11.17
CA ASN A 11 -16.58 -4.01 12.47
C ASN A 11 -15.70 -5.27 12.62
N VAL A 12 -14.54 -5.11 13.26
CA VAL A 12 -13.64 -6.24 13.54
C VAL A 12 -13.26 -6.19 15.01
N TYR A 13 -13.61 -7.22 15.78
CA TYR A 13 -13.34 -7.23 17.22
C TYR A 13 -12.71 -8.54 17.69
N ILE A 14 -12.15 -8.49 18.90
CA ILE A 14 -11.50 -9.63 19.58
C ILE A 14 -12.46 -10.14 20.65
N LYS A 15 -12.80 -11.44 20.66
CA LYS A 15 -13.47 -12.08 21.82
C LYS A 15 -12.40 -12.78 22.68
N PRO A 16 -12.43 -12.69 24.04
CA PRO A 16 -13.58 -12.48 24.94
C PRO A 16 -13.74 -11.05 25.54
N GLN A 17 -12.89 -10.08 25.17
CA GLN A 17 -13.06 -8.67 25.58
C GLN A 17 -13.72 -7.88 24.45
N GLY A 18 -15.05 -7.74 24.51
CA GLY A 18 -15.87 -7.00 23.53
C GLY A 18 -15.63 -5.48 23.53
N THR A 19 -14.39 -5.06 23.26
CA THR A 19 -14.10 -3.69 22.84
C THR A 19 -14.08 -3.70 21.32
N ASP A 20 -15.00 -2.96 20.70
CA ASP A 20 -15.07 -2.77 19.26
C ASP A 20 -13.68 -2.38 18.73
N GLY A 21 -13.05 -3.27 17.97
CA GLY A 21 -11.91 -2.90 17.17
C GLY A 21 -12.44 -2.15 15.96
N TRP A 22 -11.86 -0.97 15.72
CA TRP A 22 -11.88 -0.21 14.47
C TRP A 22 -13.09 -0.44 13.55
N ALA A 23 -14.04 0.49 13.60
CA ALA A 23 -15.16 0.54 12.66
C ALA A 23 -14.75 1.33 11.40
N PHE A 24 -14.80 0.70 10.23
CA PHE A 24 -14.78 1.43 8.95
C PHE A 24 -16.22 1.64 8.46
N GLY A 25 -16.59 2.90 8.26
CA GLY A 25 -17.88 3.29 7.67
C GLY A 25 -17.70 4.30 6.55
N GLY A 26 -18.13 3.98 5.34
CA GLY A 26 -18.00 4.85 4.17
C GLY A 26 -18.37 4.15 2.87
N ASN A 27 -18.61 4.94 1.81
CA ASN A 27 -18.68 4.43 0.44
C ASN A 27 -17.27 4.54 -0.15
N PHE A 28 -16.56 3.43 -0.27
CA PHE A 28 -15.13 3.42 -0.59
C PHE A 28 -14.83 3.07 -2.06
N ASP A 29 -15.82 3.18 -2.95
CA ASP A 29 -15.81 2.61 -4.30
C ASP A 29 -15.61 1.08 -4.29
N ASN A 30 -15.74 0.44 -5.46
CA ASN A 30 -15.50 -1.00 -5.61
C ASN A 30 -13.99 -1.30 -5.67
N ARG A 31 -13.29 -1.24 -4.53
CA ARG A 31 -11.86 -1.54 -4.40
C ARG A 31 -11.54 -2.31 -3.12
N TRP A 32 -10.46 -3.10 -3.17
CA TRP A 32 -9.90 -3.72 -1.99
C TRP A 32 -9.37 -2.66 -1.03
N LEU A 33 -9.61 -2.86 0.26
CA LEU A 33 -9.08 -2.02 1.33
C LEU A 33 -8.23 -2.89 2.25
N TYR A 34 -7.02 -2.42 2.51
CA TYR A 34 -6.11 -3.07 3.45
C TYR A 34 -6.36 -2.54 4.88
N ALA A 35 -6.42 -3.45 5.84
CA ALA A 35 -6.51 -3.11 7.26
C ALA A 35 -5.64 -4.04 8.09
N GLN A 36 -5.06 -3.50 9.16
CA GLN A 36 -4.30 -4.27 10.15
C GLN A 36 -4.56 -3.72 11.55
N MET A 37 -4.48 -4.58 12.56
CA MET A 37 -4.71 -4.20 13.95
C MET A 37 -3.90 -5.06 14.93
N ASN A 38 -3.41 -4.42 15.98
CA ASN A 38 -2.71 -5.11 17.05
C ASN A 38 -3.69 -5.92 17.92
N ILE A 39 -3.46 -7.22 18.02
CA ILE A 39 -4.23 -8.12 18.90
C ILE A 39 -3.45 -8.31 20.21
N ARG A 40 -4.13 -8.09 21.36
CA ARG A 40 -3.54 -8.28 22.69
C ARG A 40 -4.47 -9.12 23.56
N SER A 41 -4.10 -10.39 23.79
CA SER A 41 -4.78 -11.28 24.75
C SER A 41 -3.73 -12.08 25.55
N PRO A 42 -3.07 -11.45 26.54
CA PRO A 42 -1.89 -12.03 27.19
C PRO A 42 -2.17 -13.29 28.02
N ASN A 43 -3.39 -13.42 28.55
CA ASN A 43 -3.72 -14.44 29.55
C ASN A 43 -4.91 -15.33 29.15
N GLN A 44 -5.47 -15.17 27.95
CA GLN A 44 -6.68 -15.86 27.52
C GLN A 44 -6.57 -16.29 26.05
N PRO A 45 -7.12 -17.46 25.67
CA PRO A 45 -7.37 -17.77 24.27
C PRO A 45 -8.22 -16.67 23.62
N TRP A 46 -7.95 -16.37 22.35
CA TRP A 46 -8.66 -15.33 21.62
C TRP A 46 -9.17 -15.86 20.28
N GLN A 47 -10.24 -15.23 19.79
CA GLN A 47 -10.80 -15.47 18.47
C GLN A 47 -10.97 -14.12 17.75
N GLY A 48 -10.47 -14.02 16.52
CA GLY A 48 -10.77 -12.91 15.64
C GLY A 48 -12.16 -13.10 15.01
N VAL A 49 -12.98 -12.06 15.03
CA VAL A 49 -14.34 -12.10 14.48
C VAL A 49 -14.56 -10.91 13.55
N PHE A 50 -14.97 -11.21 12.32
CA PHE A 50 -15.47 -10.22 11.37
C PHE A 50 -16.98 -10.14 11.49
N GLU A 51 -17.51 -8.93 11.65
CA GLU A 51 -18.95 -8.69 11.71
C GLU A 51 -19.34 -7.56 10.77
N ALA A 52 -20.30 -7.82 9.87
CA ALA A 52 -20.82 -6.84 8.93
C ALA A 52 -22.27 -6.51 9.25
N HIS A 53 -22.61 -5.22 9.31
CA HIS A 53 -23.97 -4.72 9.55
C HIS A 53 -24.53 -4.05 8.30
N ILE A 54 -25.72 -4.48 7.89
CA ILE A 54 -26.48 -3.86 6.78
C ILE A 54 -27.35 -2.77 7.39
N LEU A 55 -26.97 -1.50 7.22
CA LEU A 55 -27.73 -0.36 7.76
C LEU A 55 -28.96 -0.01 6.91
N VAL A 56 -28.91 -0.28 5.60
CA VAL A 56 -29.99 -0.03 4.64
C VAL A 56 -30.00 -1.18 3.64
N GLN A 57 -31.19 -1.71 3.31
CA GLN A 57 -31.32 -2.75 2.29
C GLN A 57 -30.89 -2.20 0.92
N ASN A 58 -29.89 -2.85 0.31
CA ASN A 58 -29.39 -2.52 -1.01
C ASN A 58 -29.02 -3.81 -1.74
N PRO A 59 -29.69 -4.17 -2.86
CA PRO A 59 -29.40 -5.40 -3.60
C PRO A 59 -28.02 -5.37 -4.29
N ASP A 60 -27.45 -4.18 -4.48
CA ASP A 60 -26.18 -3.99 -5.21
C ASP A 60 -24.98 -3.84 -4.27
N ALA A 61 -25.10 -4.27 -3.01
CA ALA A 61 -24.05 -4.12 -2.01
C ALA A 61 -23.67 -5.44 -1.35
N SER A 62 -22.36 -5.68 -1.20
CA SER A 62 -21.80 -6.87 -0.57
C SER A 62 -20.54 -6.52 0.22
N VAL A 63 -20.16 -7.41 1.14
CA VAL A 63 -18.87 -7.37 1.86
C VAL A 63 -18.11 -8.63 1.49
N ALA A 64 -16.87 -8.47 1.04
CA ALA A 64 -15.94 -9.55 0.77
C ALA A 64 -14.69 -9.38 1.64
N LEU A 65 -14.11 -10.51 2.04
CA LEU A 65 -12.86 -10.59 2.80
C LEU A 65 -11.91 -11.50 2.03
N ASP A 66 -10.62 -11.14 2.00
CA ASP A 66 -9.56 -11.96 1.42
C ASP A 66 -8.26 -11.75 2.21
N ASP A 67 -7.28 -12.65 2.04
CA ASP A 67 -5.91 -12.55 2.59
C ASP A 67 -5.81 -12.31 4.11
N VAL A 68 -6.53 -13.12 4.91
CA VAL A 68 -6.45 -13.05 6.38
C VAL A 68 -5.15 -13.70 6.88
N SER A 69 -4.31 -12.91 7.53
CA SER A 69 -3.05 -13.38 8.13
C SER A 69 -2.91 -12.97 9.60
N ILE A 70 -2.19 -13.80 10.37
CA ILE A 70 -1.89 -13.56 11.79
C ILE A 70 -0.40 -13.79 11.99
N THR A 71 0.33 -12.73 12.29
CA THR A 71 1.78 -12.76 12.53
C THR A 71 2.10 -12.54 14.00
N ARG A 72 3.31 -12.94 14.42
CA ARG A 72 3.78 -12.67 15.79
C ARG A 72 4.32 -11.24 15.87
N GLY A 73 3.96 -10.53 16.94
CA GLY A 73 4.45 -9.17 17.22
C GLY A 73 3.38 -8.11 17.03
N LEU A 74 3.81 -6.85 17.02
CA LEU A 74 2.94 -5.73 16.66
C LEU A 74 2.91 -5.59 15.14
N CYS A 75 1.77 -5.13 14.62
CA CYS A 75 1.65 -4.67 13.24
C CYS A 75 2.71 -3.59 12.96
N PRO A 76 3.36 -3.61 11.78
CA PRO A 76 4.19 -2.49 11.32
C PRO A 76 3.41 -1.18 11.31
N SER A 77 4.10 -0.04 11.39
CA SER A 77 3.45 1.25 11.17
C SER A 77 2.77 1.27 9.80
N LEU A 78 1.55 1.79 9.72
CA LEU A 78 0.82 1.88 8.45
C LEU A 78 1.60 2.72 7.45
N GLY A 79 1.81 2.17 6.24
CA GLY A 79 2.52 2.85 5.15
C GLY A 79 4.01 2.54 5.09
N ASP A 80 4.63 2.15 6.21
CA ASP A 80 6.04 1.76 6.25
C ASP A 80 6.19 0.40 5.55
N CYS A 81 7.09 0.32 4.58
CA CYS A 81 7.37 -0.93 3.88
C CYS A 81 8.82 -1.04 3.44
N THR A 82 9.46 -2.14 3.84
CA THR A 82 10.81 -2.51 3.38
C THR A 82 10.77 -3.50 2.23
N PHE A 83 9.60 -4.04 1.88
CA PHE A 83 9.40 -5.06 0.83
C PHE A 83 10.06 -6.43 1.07
N GLU A 84 10.67 -6.63 2.25
CA GLU A 84 11.38 -7.88 2.59
C GLU A 84 10.47 -9.11 2.68
N THR A 85 9.21 -8.91 3.11
CA THR A 85 8.24 -10.00 3.30
C THR A 85 7.12 -9.94 2.28
N ASP A 86 6.49 -8.77 2.13
CA ASP A 86 5.34 -8.53 1.26
C ASP A 86 5.28 -7.04 0.84
N LEU A 87 4.13 -6.60 0.29
CA LEU A 87 3.91 -5.21 -0.11
C LEU A 87 3.37 -4.33 1.03
N CYS A 88 3.27 -4.81 2.27
CA CYS A 88 2.79 -4.05 3.45
C CYS A 88 1.46 -3.31 3.23
N GLY A 89 0.57 -3.87 2.41
CA GLY A 89 -0.72 -3.27 2.05
C GLY A 89 -0.69 -2.27 0.89
N TRP A 90 0.47 -2.03 0.27
CA TRP A 90 0.55 -1.29 -1.00
C TRP A 90 -0.04 -2.12 -2.14
N GLN A 91 -0.88 -1.49 -2.96
CA GLN A 91 -1.58 -2.08 -4.09
C GLN A 91 -0.81 -1.82 -5.39
N ASN A 92 -0.59 -2.89 -6.13
CA ASN A 92 0.21 -2.92 -7.35
C ASN A 92 -0.56 -3.51 -8.53
N ASN A 93 -1.84 -3.20 -8.62
CA ASN A 93 -2.77 -3.68 -9.65
C ASN A 93 -3.72 -2.54 -10.06
N ASP A 94 -3.16 -1.36 -10.26
CA ASP A 94 -3.91 -0.15 -10.61
C ASP A 94 -4.43 -0.25 -12.06
N ILE A 95 -5.74 -0.11 -12.24
CA ILE A 95 -6.40 -0.16 -13.57
C ILE A 95 -5.90 0.92 -14.54
N ASP A 96 -5.32 2.00 -14.03
CA ASP A 96 -4.76 3.09 -14.85
C ASP A 96 -3.25 2.89 -15.12
N ALA A 97 -2.66 1.75 -14.75
CA ALA A 97 -1.26 1.43 -15.01
C ALA A 97 -1.12 0.55 -16.27
N ASP A 98 -0.01 0.75 -16.99
CA ASP A 98 0.34 -0.04 -18.18
C ASP A 98 1.20 -1.26 -17.81
N MET A 99 1.80 -1.23 -16.63
CA MET A 99 2.70 -2.25 -16.08
C MET A 99 2.69 -2.21 -14.55
N ASP A 100 3.02 -3.32 -13.91
CA ASP A 100 3.13 -3.40 -12.46
C ASP A 100 4.56 -3.18 -11.98
N TRP A 101 4.72 -2.74 -10.73
CA TRP A 101 6.01 -2.81 -10.05
C TRP A 101 6.40 -4.28 -9.82
N LEU A 102 7.70 -4.56 -9.80
CA LEU A 102 8.25 -5.88 -9.55
C LEU A 102 9.06 -5.86 -8.26
N VAL A 103 9.00 -6.95 -7.50
CA VAL A 103 9.91 -7.16 -6.37
C VAL A 103 11.24 -7.65 -6.93
N GLY A 104 12.27 -6.82 -6.81
CA GLY A 104 13.65 -7.12 -7.24
C GLY A 104 14.54 -7.54 -6.07
N THR A 105 15.62 -8.25 -6.38
CA THR A 105 16.72 -8.57 -5.46
C THR A 105 18.04 -8.47 -6.22
N GLY A 106 18.99 -7.68 -5.71
CA GLY A 106 20.27 -7.43 -6.36
C GLY A 106 20.16 -6.96 -7.82
N ILE A 107 21.25 -7.04 -8.59
CA ILE A 107 21.24 -6.59 -9.99
C ILE A 107 20.30 -7.49 -10.82
N HIS A 108 19.19 -6.93 -11.30
CA HIS A 108 18.12 -7.70 -11.94
C HIS A 108 18.17 -7.64 -13.48
N SER A 109 18.48 -6.48 -14.07
CA SER A 109 18.57 -6.28 -15.52
C SER A 109 20.04 -6.12 -15.96
N LEU A 110 20.32 -6.15 -17.27
CA LEU A 110 21.66 -6.17 -17.89
C LEU A 110 22.59 -4.99 -17.46
N GLY A 111 23.02 -4.98 -16.20
CA GLY A 111 23.86 -3.95 -15.60
C GLY A 111 23.12 -2.73 -15.02
N THR A 112 21.79 -2.75 -14.88
CA THR A 112 21.04 -1.67 -14.24
C THR A 112 20.11 -2.16 -13.11
N GLY A 113 19.93 -1.30 -12.11
CA GLY A 113 19.31 -1.63 -10.82
C GLY A 113 20.35 -1.71 -9.69
N PRO A 114 19.95 -1.50 -8.44
CA PRO A 114 20.88 -1.46 -7.32
C PRO A 114 21.47 -2.84 -7.02
N GLN A 115 22.78 -2.90 -6.77
CA GLN A 115 23.45 -4.15 -6.41
C GLN A 115 22.95 -4.74 -5.09
N PHE A 116 22.57 -3.86 -4.16
CA PHE A 116 22.10 -4.21 -2.83
C PHE A 116 20.83 -3.42 -2.50
N ASP A 117 19.89 -4.09 -1.83
CA ASP A 117 18.77 -3.42 -1.21
C ASP A 117 19.26 -2.41 -0.15
N HIS A 118 18.59 -1.26 -0.07
CA HIS A 118 18.92 -0.21 0.89
C HIS A 118 18.72 -0.65 2.35
N THR A 119 17.67 -1.42 2.64
CA THR A 119 17.28 -1.78 4.02
C THR A 119 18.30 -2.72 4.66
N THR A 120 18.67 -3.77 3.94
CA THR A 120 19.53 -4.85 4.42
C THR A 120 20.99 -4.65 4.04
N ASN A 121 21.26 -3.81 3.02
CA ASN A 121 22.57 -3.67 2.39
C ASN A 121 23.13 -5.03 1.91
N THR A 122 22.26 -5.88 1.36
CA THR A 122 22.61 -7.20 0.82
C THR A 122 21.97 -7.42 -0.55
N ALA A 123 22.50 -8.40 -1.31
CA ALA A 123 21.95 -8.74 -2.62
C ALA A 123 20.65 -9.57 -2.52
N GLN A 124 20.36 -10.11 -1.34
CA GLN A 124 19.17 -10.90 -1.05
C GLN A 124 18.01 -10.05 -0.54
N GLY A 125 18.29 -8.84 -0.05
CA GLY A 125 17.25 -7.89 0.32
C GLY A 125 16.42 -7.48 -0.88
N LYS A 126 15.20 -7.04 -0.60
CA LYS A 126 14.15 -6.82 -1.58
C LYS A 126 13.77 -5.36 -1.67
N TYR A 127 13.46 -4.93 -2.88
CA TYR A 127 12.95 -3.58 -3.16
C TYR A 127 11.96 -3.64 -4.32
N LEU A 128 11.21 -2.56 -4.53
CA LEU A 128 10.36 -2.42 -5.71
C LEU A 128 11.10 -1.75 -6.86
N MET A 129 10.89 -2.27 -8.06
CA MET A 129 11.45 -1.74 -9.29
C MET A 129 10.47 -1.83 -10.45
N ILE A 130 10.81 -1.17 -11.56
CA ILE A 130 10.16 -1.36 -12.85
C ILE A 130 11.18 -1.95 -13.83
N GLU A 131 10.72 -2.87 -14.68
CA GLU A 131 11.54 -3.38 -15.78
C GLU A 131 11.36 -2.48 -17.00
N THR A 132 12.48 -1.90 -17.47
CA THR A 132 12.46 -0.91 -18.56
C THR A 132 12.84 -1.50 -19.92
N SER A 133 13.28 -2.76 -19.95
CA SER A 133 13.53 -3.48 -21.18
C SER A 133 12.24 -3.92 -21.89
N ILE A 134 12.39 -4.39 -23.13
CA ILE A 134 11.29 -4.86 -23.97
C ILE A 134 10.50 -5.94 -23.19
N PRO A 135 9.15 -5.84 -23.12
CA PRO A 135 8.26 -5.10 -24.01
C PRO A 135 7.87 -3.68 -23.57
N THR A 136 8.41 -3.15 -22.46
CA THR A 136 8.11 -1.80 -21.95
C THR A 136 8.44 -0.73 -23.00
N LYS A 137 7.56 0.27 -23.14
CA LYS A 137 7.68 1.35 -24.13
C LYS A 137 7.76 2.73 -23.48
N PRO A 138 8.33 3.73 -24.17
CA PRO A 138 8.28 5.11 -23.71
C PRO A 138 6.83 5.57 -23.48
N GLY A 139 6.54 6.01 -22.25
CA GLY A 139 5.21 6.47 -21.85
C GLY A 139 4.46 5.49 -20.95
N ASP A 140 4.84 4.20 -20.95
CA ASP A 140 4.26 3.21 -20.04
C ASP A 140 4.47 3.64 -18.59
N ARG A 141 3.45 3.43 -17.76
CA ARG A 141 3.46 3.87 -16.36
C ARG A 141 3.07 2.74 -15.41
N ALA A 142 3.94 2.50 -14.43
CA ALA A 142 3.56 1.77 -13.22
C ALA A 142 2.95 2.70 -12.16
N ARG A 143 1.96 2.20 -11.40
CA ARG A 143 1.38 2.92 -10.25
C ARG A 143 1.25 2.01 -9.06
N LEU A 144 1.89 2.40 -7.96
CA LEU A 144 1.74 1.76 -6.66
C LEU A 144 0.88 2.68 -5.79
N ARG A 145 -0.18 2.14 -5.19
CA ARG A 145 -1.08 2.89 -4.30
C ARG A 145 -0.90 2.43 -2.87
N SER A 146 -0.81 3.38 -1.94
CA SER A 146 -0.86 3.05 -0.52
C SER A 146 -2.27 2.63 -0.11
N LEU A 147 -2.40 2.14 1.13
CA LEU A 147 -3.66 2.18 1.86
C LEU A 147 -4.20 3.61 2.01
N ILE A 148 -5.48 3.73 2.35
CA ILE A 148 -6.13 5.02 2.62
C ILE A 148 -5.79 5.43 4.05
N PHE A 149 -5.13 6.58 4.21
CA PHE A 149 -4.84 7.17 5.50
C PHE A 149 -5.95 8.15 5.91
N ASP A 150 -6.18 8.26 7.21
CA ASP A 150 -7.02 9.33 7.75
C ASP A 150 -6.44 10.71 7.41
N GLY A 151 -7.34 11.69 7.30
CA GLY A 151 -6.97 13.08 7.13
C GLY A 151 -5.99 13.53 8.23
N THR A 152 -5.10 14.44 7.87
CA THR A 152 -4.02 14.88 8.75
C THR A 152 -4.48 15.67 9.98
N ASN A 153 -5.76 16.08 10.03
CA ASN A 153 -6.36 16.89 11.09
C ASN A 153 -5.57 18.17 11.43
N GLY A 154 -4.86 18.72 10.44
CA GLY A 154 -4.03 19.93 10.59
C GLY A 154 -2.54 19.66 10.87
N ASP A 155 -2.17 18.44 11.28
CA ASP A 155 -0.79 18.07 11.58
C ASP A 155 -0.10 17.47 10.35
N ALA A 156 0.93 18.15 9.84
CA ALA A 156 1.72 17.62 8.72
C ALA A 156 2.24 16.20 9.02
N LYS A 157 2.17 15.32 8.00
CA LYS A 157 2.78 13.99 8.05
C LYS A 157 4.06 14.00 7.23
N CYS A 158 5.08 13.32 7.75
CA CYS A 158 6.35 13.17 7.06
C CYS A 158 6.31 11.90 6.21
N PHE A 159 6.42 12.05 4.89
CA PHE A 159 6.51 10.93 3.95
C PHE A 159 7.94 10.88 3.40
N ARG A 160 8.65 9.79 3.68
CA ARG A 160 10.05 9.59 3.33
C ARG A 160 10.20 8.24 2.65
N PHE A 161 11.06 8.19 1.65
CA PHE A 161 11.33 6.98 0.89
C PHE A 161 12.73 7.07 0.29
N TRP A 162 13.35 5.93 0.06
CA TRP A 162 14.61 5.84 -0.68
C TRP A 162 14.32 5.53 -2.14
N PHE A 163 15.12 6.07 -3.05
CA PHE A 163 15.03 5.81 -4.48
C PHE A 163 16.40 5.57 -5.10
N HIS A 164 16.43 4.74 -6.15
CA HIS A 164 17.59 4.50 -7.01
C HIS A 164 17.12 4.66 -8.46
N MET A 165 17.72 5.61 -9.17
CA MET A 165 17.29 6.00 -10.52
C MET A 165 18.52 6.07 -11.43
N TYR A 166 18.95 4.91 -11.96
CA TYR A 166 20.16 4.77 -12.76
C TYR A 166 19.89 4.06 -14.10
N GLY A 167 20.43 4.64 -15.18
CA GLY A 167 20.31 4.12 -16.55
C GLY A 167 19.80 5.17 -17.54
N ASP A 168 20.01 4.91 -18.82
CA ASP A 168 19.71 5.88 -19.90
C ASP A 168 18.21 5.99 -20.20
N SER A 169 17.45 4.92 -19.95
CA SER A 169 16.00 4.86 -20.15
C SER A 169 15.19 5.40 -18.96
N ILE A 170 15.85 5.95 -17.95
CA ILE A 170 15.17 6.42 -16.73
C ILE A 170 14.30 7.65 -17.04
N GLY A 171 12.99 7.47 -16.86
CA GLY A 171 11.99 8.52 -17.02
C GLY A 171 11.86 9.40 -15.79
N THR A 172 10.67 9.42 -15.19
CA THR A 172 10.33 10.30 -14.06
C THR A 172 9.60 9.53 -12.96
N LEU A 173 10.06 9.68 -11.71
CA LEU A 173 9.33 9.24 -10.53
C LEU A 173 8.50 10.42 -10.00
N ASN A 174 7.22 10.19 -9.75
CA ASN A 174 6.28 11.20 -9.26
C ASN A 174 5.55 10.70 -8.01
N VAL A 175 5.35 11.58 -7.03
CA VAL A 175 4.50 11.28 -5.86
C VAL A 175 3.24 12.13 -5.93
N TYR A 176 2.09 11.48 -5.72
CA TYR A 176 0.78 12.11 -5.73
C TYR A 176 0.05 11.89 -4.42
N VAL A 177 -0.76 12.86 -4.03
CA VAL A 177 -1.78 12.72 -2.98
C VAL A 177 -3.15 12.74 -3.64
N PHE A 178 -4.05 11.85 -3.21
CA PHE A 178 -5.44 11.82 -3.65
C PHE A 178 -6.34 12.40 -2.56
N ASP A 179 -6.98 13.53 -2.87
CA ASP A 179 -7.97 14.21 -2.02
C ASP A 179 -9.10 14.71 -2.94
N GLY A 180 -9.92 13.78 -3.41
CA GLY A 180 -10.91 13.98 -4.48
C GLY A 180 -10.32 14.04 -5.90
N ALA A 181 -9.05 14.41 -6.03
CA ALA A 181 -8.28 14.34 -7.28
C ALA A 181 -6.80 14.09 -6.98
N TYR A 182 -6.08 13.49 -7.93
CA TYR A 182 -4.63 13.31 -7.83
C TYR A 182 -3.90 14.65 -7.99
N LYS A 183 -3.16 15.04 -6.95
CA LYS A 183 -2.29 16.23 -6.94
C LYS A 183 -0.85 15.78 -6.84
N ARG A 184 0.00 16.16 -7.80
CA ARG A 184 1.44 15.85 -7.76
C ARG A 184 2.11 16.73 -6.71
N ILE A 185 2.77 16.11 -5.73
CA ILE A 185 3.46 16.80 -4.64
C ILE A 185 4.99 16.74 -4.76
N TRP A 186 5.52 15.78 -5.50
CA TRP A 186 6.95 15.64 -5.75
C TRP A 186 7.22 15.00 -7.11
N SER A 187 8.36 15.32 -7.72
CA SER A 187 8.76 14.80 -9.02
C SER A 187 10.28 14.84 -9.18
N LEU A 188 10.85 13.78 -9.75
CA LEU A 188 12.26 13.71 -10.09
C LEU A 188 12.44 12.95 -11.41
N SER A 189 13.20 13.52 -12.34
CA SER A 189 13.42 12.96 -13.68
C SER A 189 14.88 12.64 -13.96
N GLY A 190 15.13 11.65 -14.81
CA GLY A 190 16.45 11.31 -15.33
C GLY A 190 17.36 10.57 -14.34
N ASN A 191 18.55 10.23 -14.82
CA ASN A 191 19.57 9.48 -14.10
C ASN A 191 20.14 10.28 -12.90
N ARG A 192 20.29 9.63 -11.76
CA ARG A 192 20.79 10.17 -10.49
C ARG A 192 22.10 9.56 -10.02
N GLY A 193 22.66 8.64 -10.79
CA GLY A 193 23.83 7.85 -10.45
C GLY A 193 23.45 6.51 -9.82
N ASP A 194 24.43 5.62 -9.76
CA ASP A 194 24.27 4.27 -9.23
C ASP A 194 24.39 4.25 -7.70
N ASN A 195 23.47 4.93 -7.02
CA ASN A 195 23.38 4.96 -5.55
C ASN A 195 21.92 5.15 -5.10
N TRP A 196 21.66 4.76 -3.86
CA TRP A 196 20.42 5.08 -3.16
C TRP A 196 20.44 6.50 -2.62
N TYR A 197 19.33 7.21 -2.76
CA TYR A 197 19.11 8.57 -2.24
C TYR A 197 17.78 8.65 -1.48
N GLU A 198 17.69 9.56 -0.51
CA GLU A 198 16.47 9.91 0.23
C GLU A 198 15.96 11.30 -0.16
#